data_AF-A0A3L7Q2Z6-F1
#
_entry.id   AF-A0A3L7Q2Z6-F1
#
_cell.length_a   1.000
_cell.length_b   1.000
_cell.length_c   1.000
_cell.angle_alpha   90.00
_cell.angle_beta   90.00
_cell.angle_gamma   90.00
#
_symmetry.space_group_name_H-M   'P 1'
#
loop_
_entity.id
_entity.type
_entity.pdbx_description
1 polymer ?
#
loop_
_entity_poly.entity_id
_entity_poly.type
_entity_poly.pdbx_seq_one_letter_code
_entity_poly.pdbx_strand_id
1 'polypeptide(L)'
;MVWLEQFVNTLNAPTWMIIGAFITALLTGSLTGPALRLCGGEPGHWKVGMTIVAAALGAGLAWAMHAGHCQEVPEVRPSVMTHSLRILFHLVFLACLLVVTATDLATLYIPDFVLFLGGSIAITAAFLVGDLQIAHVWVDWNAEIPQIKGPDIPVWLAEHPHLHGLAWSLVGAGVGAGLTQLVKSVAERVLGQPAMGSGDVTLMAMVGAFLGWQPTVIAFFFAPLLALTLGPLARRISRERAVPYGPFLAAGAILVLFAWRWIWMFEIDISLNAQPGEEDRLTRFAIRRLFGDGLLLLGLLSAALGGTALLMGILRWFRSVEIKLPD
;
A
#
# COMPACT_ATOMS: atom_id res chain seq x y z
N MET A 1 21.26 -19.16 14.62
CA MET A 1 19.79 -19.08 14.41
C MET A 1 19.00 -19.36 15.69
N VAL A 2 19.22 -20.46 16.40
CA VAL A 2 18.45 -20.80 17.62
C VAL A 2 18.45 -19.72 18.71
N TRP A 3 19.60 -19.09 19.01
CA TRP A 3 19.68 -18.02 20.02
C TRP A 3 18.89 -16.77 19.62
N LEU A 4 18.87 -16.43 18.33
CA LEU A 4 18.11 -15.30 17.78
C LEU A 4 16.60 -15.55 17.89
N GLU A 5 16.13 -16.76 17.61
CA GLU A 5 14.72 -17.13 17.80
C GLU A 5 14.30 -17.07 19.26
N GLN A 6 15.15 -17.60 20.16
CA GLN A 6 14.89 -17.51 21.60
C GLN A 6 14.80 -16.06 22.07
N PHE A 7 15.72 -15.19 21.63
CA PHE A 7 15.68 -13.77 21.94
C PHE A 7 14.40 -13.11 21.42
N VAL A 8 14.05 -13.33 20.16
CA VAL A 8 12.82 -12.78 19.56
C VAL A 8 11.57 -13.21 20.32
N ASN A 9 11.51 -14.47 20.76
CA ASN A 9 10.39 -15.00 21.54
C ASN A 9 10.23 -14.33 22.93
N THR A 10 11.26 -13.67 23.44
CA THR A 10 11.17 -12.90 24.69
C THR A 10 10.60 -11.49 24.50
N LEU A 11 10.49 -11.01 23.26
CA LEU A 11 10.02 -9.66 22.97
C LEU A 11 8.50 -9.59 23.10
N ASN A 12 8.02 -8.71 23.97
CA ASN A 12 6.60 -8.46 24.17
C ASN A 12 6.11 -7.25 23.36
N ALA A 13 4.80 -6.99 23.37
CA ALA A 13 4.19 -5.89 22.62
C ALA A 13 4.79 -4.50 22.96
N PRO A 14 4.99 -4.13 24.24
CA PRO A 14 5.67 -2.87 24.59
C PRO A 14 7.08 -2.75 24.00
N THR A 15 7.88 -3.82 24.00
CA THR A 15 9.22 -3.79 23.40
C THR A 15 9.14 -3.56 21.90
N TRP A 16 8.22 -4.23 21.20
CA TRP A 16 7.98 -4.01 19.78
C TRP A 16 7.52 -2.59 19.47
N MET A 17 6.71 -1.96 20.32
CA MET A 17 6.32 -0.55 20.18
C MET A 17 7.53 0.38 20.24
N ILE A 18 8.44 0.15 21.20
CA ILE A 18 9.65 0.97 21.37
C ILE A 18 10.58 0.80 20.16
N ILE A 19 10.81 -0.44 19.72
CA ILE A 19 11.59 -0.75 18.52
C ILE A 19 10.96 -0.08 17.30
N GLY A 20 9.63 -0.21 17.15
CA GLY A 20 8.85 0.40 16.08
C GLY A 20 9.02 1.90 16.01
N ALA A 21 8.77 2.60 17.13
CA ALA A 21 8.96 4.04 17.23
C ALA A 21 10.39 4.47 16.93
N PHE A 22 11.38 3.77 17.50
CA PHE A 22 12.79 4.12 17.33
C PHE A 22 13.23 3.99 15.87
N ILE A 23 12.95 2.86 15.22
CA ILE A 23 13.37 2.60 13.84
C ILE A 23 12.72 3.59 12.88
N THR A 24 11.40 3.77 12.95
CA THR A 24 10.70 4.66 12.02
C THR A 24 11.08 6.12 12.23
N ALA A 25 11.24 6.56 13.49
CA ALA A 25 11.68 7.92 13.80
C ALA A 25 13.11 8.17 13.32
N LEU A 26 14.02 7.22 13.55
CA LEU A 26 15.41 7.32 13.10
C LEU A 26 15.51 7.40 11.58
N LEU A 27 14.85 6.49 10.87
CA LEU A 27 14.86 6.46 9.41
C LEU A 27 14.18 7.71 8.83
N THR A 28 12.97 8.05 9.28
CA THR A 28 12.25 9.22 8.78
C THR A 28 13.01 10.51 9.09
N GLY A 29 13.52 10.67 10.32
CA GLY A 29 14.26 11.86 10.73
C GLY A 29 15.61 12.03 10.03
N SER A 30 16.31 10.93 9.74
CA SER A 30 17.58 10.97 9.00
C SER A 30 17.39 11.23 7.50
N LEU A 31 16.32 10.70 6.88
CA LEU A 31 16.07 10.82 5.46
C LEU A 31 15.30 12.09 5.05
N THR A 32 14.37 12.58 5.88
CA THR A 32 13.50 13.73 5.53
C THR A 32 14.29 15.00 5.25
N GLY A 33 15.35 15.28 6.02
CA GLY A 33 16.19 16.47 5.83
C GLY A 33 16.92 16.49 4.48
N PRO A 34 17.75 15.48 4.16
CA PRO A 34 18.37 15.33 2.85
C PRO A 34 17.36 15.32 1.71
N ALA A 35 16.23 14.61 1.88
CA ALA A 35 15.20 14.52 0.86
C ALA A 35 14.58 15.89 0.52
N LEU A 36 14.22 16.68 1.53
CA LEU A 36 13.69 18.03 1.33
C LEU A 36 14.71 18.94 0.64
N ARG A 37 15.98 18.89 1.04
CA ARG A 37 17.04 19.71 0.40
C ARG A 37 17.23 19.35 -1.07
N LEU A 38 17.18 18.07 -1.43
CA LEU A 38 17.25 17.62 -2.82
C LEU A 38 16.05 18.10 -3.65
N CYS A 39 14.88 18.22 -3.03
CA CYS A 39 13.67 18.73 -3.66
C CYS A 39 13.56 20.27 -3.61
N GLY A 40 14.60 20.98 -3.14
CA GLY A 40 14.59 22.45 -3.02
C GLY A 40 13.78 23.01 -1.85
N GLY A 41 13.31 22.16 -0.93
CA GLY A 41 12.54 22.55 0.26
C GLY A 41 13.40 22.75 1.51
N GLU A 42 12.85 23.48 2.49
CA GLU A 42 13.49 23.66 3.79
C GLU A 42 13.07 22.58 4.79
N PRO A 43 14.02 21.85 5.41
CA PRO A 43 13.70 20.79 6.37
C PRO A 43 12.88 21.22 7.58
N GLY A 44 13.15 22.43 8.09
CA GLY A 44 12.57 23.07 9.30
C GLY A 44 11.62 22.21 10.14
N HIS A 45 10.35 22.62 10.17
CA HIS A 45 9.29 21.95 10.91
C HIS A 45 8.90 20.56 10.36
N TRP A 46 9.10 20.33 9.05
CA TRP A 46 8.76 19.06 8.40
C TRP A 46 9.56 17.90 8.97
N LYS A 47 10.87 18.07 9.14
CA LYS A 47 11.72 17.03 9.72
C LYS A 47 11.27 16.65 11.13
N VAL A 48 11.02 17.63 12.00
CA VAL A 48 10.62 17.39 13.39
C VAL A 48 9.22 16.77 13.44
N GLY A 49 8.25 17.37 12.74
CA GLY A 49 6.86 16.90 12.71
C GLY A 49 6.78 15.46 12.20
N MET A 50 7.45 15.15 11.10
CA MET A 50 7.42 13.80 10.52
C MET A 50 8.18 12.77 11.34
N THR A 51 9.20 13.17 12.11
CA THR A 51 9.85 12.27 13.07
C THR A 51 8.91 11.87 14.20
N ILE A 52 8.12 12.83 14.73
CA ILE A 52 7.12 12.57 15.78
C ILE A 52 6.00 11.68 15.24
N VAL A 53 5.47 11.99 14.05
CA VAL A 53 4.45 11.17 13.37
C VAL A 53 4.98 9.77 13.11
N ALA A 54 6.23 9.65 12.64
CA ALA A 54 6.87 8.35 12.41
C ALA A 54 7.02 7.54 13.70
N ALA A 55 7.41 8.15 14.81
CA ALA A 55 7.49 7.47 16.10
C ALA A 55 6.12 6.91 16.52
N ALA A 56 5.07 7.73 16.42
CA ALA A 56 3.72 7.33 16.80
C ALA A 56 3.15 6.22 15.90
N LEU A 57 3.24 6.39 14.58
CA LEU A 57 2.77 5.38 13.62
C LEU A 57 3.61 4.11 13.66
N GLY A 58 4.93 4.21 13.88
CA GLY A 58 5.82 3.06 14.03
C GLY A 58 5.50 2.23 15.25
N ALA A 59 5.30 2.86 16.41
CA ALA A 59 4.82 2.17 17.61
C ALA A 59 3.46 1.52 17.38
N GLY A 60 2.53 2.26 16.76
CA GLY A 60 1.19 1.77 16.45
C GLY A 60 1.20 0.57 15.52
N LEU A 61 2.01 0.60 14.45
CA LEU A 61 2.12 -0.49 13.49
C LEU A 61 2.74 -1.74 14.14
N ALA A 62 3.82 -1.57 14.89
CA ALA A 62 4.47 -2.68 15.59
C ALA A 62 3.52 -3.34 16.59
N TRP A 63 2.74 -2.55 17.33
CA TRP A 63 1.70 -3.08 18.22
C TRP A 63 0.57 -3.78 17.44
N ALA A 64 0.06 -3.16 16.37
CA ALA A 64 -1.03 -3.71 15.58
C ALA A 64 -0.65 -5.04 14.93
N MET A 65 0.59 -5.18 14.48
CA MET A 65 1.10 -6.43 13.91
C MET A 65 1.35 -7.51 14.97
N HIS A 66 1.95 -7.14 16.12
CA HIS A 66 2.33 -8.11 17.15
C HIS A 66 1.18 -8.53 18.07
N ALA A 67 0.38 -7.57 18.57
CA ALA A 67 -0.73 -7.84 19.49
C ALA A 67 -2.09 -7.87 18.77
N GLY A 68 -2.27 -7.01 17.76
CA GLY A 68 -3.52 -6.93 17.01
C GLY A 68 -3.66 -7.95 15.88
N HIS A 69 -2.56 -8.65 15.54
CA HIS A 69 -2.46 -9.58 14.40
C HIS A 69 -3.08 -8.99 13.12
N CYS A 70 -2.91 -7.69 12.90
CA CYS A 70 -3.66 -6.93 11.90
C CYS A 70 -3.34 -7.31 10.44
N GLN A 71 -2.29 -8.11 10.23
CA GLN A 71 -1.87 -8.63 8.93
C GLN A 71 -1.93 -10.15 8.84
N GLU A 72 -2.40 -10.84 9.88
CA GLU A 72 -2.51 -12.30 9.85
C GLU A 72 -3.86 -12.71 9.27
N VAL A 73 -3.77 -13.53 8.23
CA VAL A 73 -4.92 -14.16 7.56
C VAL A 73 -4.73 -15.67 7.60
N PRO A 74 -5.80 -16.47 7.54
CA PRO A 74 -5.71 -17.94 7.63
C PRO A 74 -4.67 -18.56 6.68
N GLU A 75 -4.44 -17.94 5.53
CA GLU A 75 -3.60 -18.43 4.43
C GLU A 75 -2.12 -18.05 4.57
N VAL A 76 -1.81 -17.02 5.37
CA VAL A 76 -0.44 -16.49 5.52
C VAL A 76 -0.11 -16.41 7.00
N ARG A 77 0.54 -17.47 7.50
CA ARG A 77 0.97 -17.61 8.89
C ARG A 77 2.48 -17.86 8.97
N PRO A 78 3.29 -16.80 9.03
CA PRO A 78 4.73 -16.93 9.11
C PRO A 78 5.17 -17.53 10.45
N SER A 79 6.39 -18.08 10.48
CA SER A 79 7.07 -18.44 11.73
C SER A 79 7.28 -17.21 12.62
N VAL A 80 7.57 -17.41 13.91
CA VAL A 80 7.78 -16.27 14.84
C VAL A 80 8.95 -15.37 14.41
N MET A 81 10.02 -15.97 13.88
CA MET A 81 11.17 -15.24 13.35
C MET A 81 10.76 -14.41 12.12
N THR A 82 10.09 -15.03 11.16
CA THR A 82 9.67 -14.36 9.93
C THR A 82 8.64 -13.27 10.21
N HIS A 83 7.72 -13.49 11.15
CA HIS A 83 6.78 -12.47 11.62
C HIS A 83 7.51 -11.23 12.14
N SER A 84 8.55 -11.44 12.94
CA SER A 84 9.38 -10.37 13.49
C SER A 84 10.17 -9.62 12.42
N LEU A 85 10.73 -10.35 11.43
CA LEU A 85 11.36 -9.74 10.27
C LEU A 85 10.36 -8.93 9.43
N ARG A 86 9.12 -9.40 9.30
CA ARG A 86 8.03 -8.70 8.62
C ARG A 86 7.62 -7.41 9.33
N ILE A 87 7.66 -7.37 10.66
CA ILE A 87 7.48 -6.11 11.41
C ILE A 87 8.56 -5.11 10.99
N LEU A 88 9.84 -5.50 11.05
CA LEU A 88 10.95 -4.63 10.67
C LEU A 88 10.84 -4.14 9.21
N PHE A 89 10.47 -5.04 8.31
CA PHE A 89 10.26 -4.76 6.89
C PHE A 89 9.20 -3.67 6.66
N HIS A 90 8.03 -3.78 7.30
CA HIS A 90 6.97 -2.78 7.16
C HIS A 90 7.27 -1.47 7.91
N LEU A 91 8.11 -1.48 8.94
CA LEU A 91 8.58 -0.25 9.59
C LEU A 91 9.49 0.56 8.65
N VAL A 92 10.37 -0.10 7.90
CA VAL A 92 11.18 0.57 6.85
C VAL A 92 10.27 1.15 5.78
N PHE A 93 9.28 0.36 5.33
CA PHE A 93 8.30 0.82 4.35
C PHE A 93 7.53 2.06 4.83
N LEU A 94 7.01 2.02 6.07
CA LEU A 94 6.30 3.15 6.68
C LEU A 94 7.19 4.41 6.72
N ALA A 95 8.48 4.27 7.08
CA ALA A 95 9.40 5.39 7.07
C ALA A 95 9.56 5.99 5.66
N CYS A 96 9.71 5.16 4.62
CA CYS A 96 9.76 5.62 3.22
C CYS A 96 8.50 6.40 2.83
N LEU A 97 7.30 5.87 3.14
CA LEU A 97 6.02 6.54 2.85
C LEU A 97 5.90 7.89 3.54
N LEU A 98 6.37 8.01 4.78
CA LEU A 98 6.34 9.26 5.52
C LEU A 98 7.33 10.28 4.93
N VAL A 99 8.54 9.88 4.54
CA VAL A 99 9.48 10.78 3.85
C VAL A 99 8.90 11.29 2.53
N VAL A 100 8.27 10.41 1.74
CA VAL A 100 7.58 10.79 0.50
C VAL A 100 6.44 11.76 0.78
N THR A 101 5.61 11.47 1.80
CA THR A 101 4.50 12.36 2.19
C THR A 101 5.00 13.75 2.59
N ALA A 102 6.10 13.82 3.33
CA ALA A 102 6.70 15.07 3.78
C ALA A 102 7.20 15.92 2.60
N THR A 103 7.92 15.28 1.68
CA THR A 103 8.52 15.94 0.52
C THR A 103 7.46 16.39 -0.47
N ASP A 104 6.44 15.57 -0.73
CA ASP A 104 5.38 15.89 -1.67
C ASP A 104 4.47 17.02 -1.13
N LEU A 105 4.09 17.00 0.15
CA LEU A 105 3.33 18.10 0.75
C LEU A 105 4.09 19.42 0.82
N ALA A 106 5.42 19.35 0.97
CA ALA A 106 6.28 20.52 1.09
C ALA A 106 6.70 21.13 -0.26
N THR A 107 6.89 20.30 -1.29
CA THR A 107 7.55 20.71 -2.54
C THR A 107 6.91 20.19 -3.83
N LEU A 108 5.90 19.31 -3.76
CA LEU A 108 5.30 18.59 -4.90
C LEU A 108 6.25 17.63 -5.65
N TYR A 109 7.42 17.35 -5.09
CA TYR A 109 8.39 16.42 -5.67
C TYR A 109 8.58 15.20 -4.78
N ILE A 110 8.70 14.04 -5.43
CA ILE A 110 8.98 12.77 -4.76
C ILE A 110 10.47 12.42 -4.99
N PRO A 111 11.25 12.22 -3.92
CA PRO A 111 12.68 11.97 -4.02
C PRO A 111 12.98 10.56 -4.55
N ASP A 112 13.48 10.46 -5.78
CA ASP A 112 13.80 9.19 -6.45
C ASP A 112 14.70 8.27 -5.62
N PHE A 113 15.68 8.82 -4.90
CA PHE A 113 16.59 8.00 -4.09
C PHE A 113 15.85 7.25 -2.97
N VAL A 114 14.78 7.81 -2.39
CA VAL A 114 13.97 7.13 -1.36
C VAL A 114 13.19 5.99 -1.99
N LEU A 115 12.63 6.21 -3.18
CA LEU A 115 11.87 5.20 -3.91
C LEU A 115 12.73 4.03 -4.36
N PHE A 116 13.90 4.32 -4.95
CA PHE A 116 14.83 3.29 -5.39
C PHE A 116 15.48 2.55 -4.23
N LEU A 117 15.85 3.25 -3.15
CA LEU A 117 16.37 2.62 -1.95
C LEU A 117 15.31 1.71 -1.32
N GLY A 118 14.10 2.21 -1.13
CA GLY A 118 12.98 1.45 -0.59
C GLY A 118 12.65 0.23 -1.44
N GLY A 119 12.51 0.40 -2.76
CA GLY A 119 12.23 -0.70 -3.69
C GLY A 119 13.36 -1.75 -3.73
N SER A 120 14.61 -1.33 -3.66
CA SER A 120 15.76 -2.25 -3.61
C SER A 120 15.78 -3.05 -2.31
N ILE A 121 15.50 -2.40 -1.17
CA ILE A 121 15.35 -3.07 0.13
C ILE A 121 14.20 -4.06 0.07
N ALA A 122 13.06 -3.67 -0.51
CA ALA A 122 11.88 -4.51 -0.63
C ALA A 122 12.18 -5.81 -1.37
N ILE A 123 12.73 -5.71 -2.59
CA ILE A 123 13.05 -6.84 -3.45
C ILE A 123 14.12 -7.73 -2.80
N THR A 124 15.17 -7.12 -2.26
CA THR A 124 16.29 -7.86 -1.66
C THR A 124 15.83 -8.62 -0.41
N ALA A 125 15.10 -7.96 0.50
CA ALA A 125 14.61 -8.62 1.71
C ALA A 125 13.57 -9.69 1.39
N ALA A 126 12.68 -9.46 0.42
CA ALA A 126 11.71 -10.46 -0.03
C ALA A 126 12.40 -11.71 -0.60
N PHE A 127 13.46 -11.55 -1.40
CA PHE A 127 14.26 -12.66 -1.89
C PHE A 127 15.01 -13.40 -0.76
N LEU A 128 15.66 -12.67 0.13
CA LEU A 128 16.50 -13.29 1.18
C LEU A 128 15.68 -14.02 2.26
N VAL A 129 14.52 -13.48 2.63
CA VAL A 129 13.67 -14.05 3.69
C VAL A 129 12.62 -15.01 3.11
N GLY A 130 12.12 -14.73 1.91
CA GLY A 130 11.15 -15.57 1.18
C GLY A 130 9.70 -15.49 1.65
N ASP A 131 9.44 -15.18 2.93
CA ASP A 131 8.09 -15.21 3.50
C ASP A 131 7.71 -13.89 4.22
N LEU A 132 8.04 -12.75 3.62
CA LEU A 132 7.64 -11.42 4.13
C LEU A 132 6.22 -11.00 3.71
N GLN A 133 5.56 -11.82 2.89
CA GLN A 133 4.26 -11.48 2.33
C GLN A 133 3.13 -11.33 3.36
N ILE A 134 2.15 -10.53 2.96
CA ILE A 134 0.83 -10.45 3.59
C ILE A 134 -0.26 -11.14 2.76
N ALA A 135 0.03 -11.42 1.48
CA ALA A 135 -0.78 -12.16 0.54
C ALA A 135 0.13 -12.91 -0.43
N HIS A 136 -0.15 -14.19 -0.71
CA HIS A 136 0.63 -14.97 -1.66
C HIS A 136 0.45 -14.48 -3.10
N VAL A 137 1.51 -14.58 -3.90
CA VAL A 137 1.42 -14.42 -5.35
C VAL A 137 0.91 -15.73 -5.98
N TRP A 138 0.08 -15.63 -7.03
CA TRP A 138 -0.39 -16.78 -7.84
C TRP A 138 -1.18 -17.86 -7.07
N VAL A 139 -2.01 -17.44 -6.12
CA VAL A 139 -2.99 -18.33 -5.46
C VAL A 139 -4.36 -18.10 -6.09
N ASP A 140 -5.03 -19.18 -6.50
CA ASP A 140 -6.42 -19.11 -6.95
C ASP A 140 -7.34 -19.01 -5.72
N TRP A 141 -7.82 -17.79 -5.46
CA TRP A 141 -8.72 -17.49 -4.35
C TRP A 141 -10.13 -18.06 -4.52
N ASN A 142 -10.45 -18.65 -5.68
CA ASN A 142 -11.72 -19.30 -5.97
C ASN A 142 -11.69 -20.82 -5.78
N ALA A 143 -10.52 -21.43 -5.61
CA ALA A 143 -10.35 -22.86 -5.38
C ALA A 143 -10.28 -23.15 -3.88
N GLU A 144 -11.44 -23.23 -3.21
CA GLU A 144 -11.52 -23.68 -1.82
C GLU A 144 -11.40 -25.22 -1.78
N ILE A 145 -10.39 -25.77 -1.09
CA ILE A 145 -10.29 -27.22 -0.87
C ILE A 145 -11.36 -27.61 0.16
N PRO A 146 -12.28 -28.54 -0.12
CA PRO A 146 -13.41 -28.87 0.77
C PRO A 146 -13.07 -29.35 2.20
N GLN A 147 -11.78 -29.50 2.53
CA GLN A 147 -11.28 -30.05 3.79
C GLN A 147 -10.31 -29.11 4.53
N ILE A 148 -9.84 -28.04 3.87
CA ILE A 148 -8.97 -27.01 4.46
C ILE A 148 -9.66 -25.68 4.17
N LYS A 149 -10.00 -24.91 5.19
CA LYS A 149 -10.54 -23.55 5.01
C LYS A 149 -9.45 -22.62 4.46
N GLY A 150 -9.07 -22.79 3.20
CA GLY A 150 -8.03 -22.04 2.51
C GLY A 150 -7.85 -22.47 1.04
N PRO A 151 -7.28 -21.59 0.20
CA PRO A 151 -7.00 -21.87 -1.20
C PRO A 151 -5.84 -22.86 -1.36
N ASP A 152 -5.77 -23.54 -2.51
CA ASP A 152 -4.66 -24.45 -2.82
C ASP A 152 -3.35 -23.66 -2.98
N ILE A 153 -2.36 -23.96 -2.14
CA ILE A 153 -1.04 -23.31 -2.15
C ILE A 153 -0.09 -24.20 -2.95
N PRO A 154 0.42 -23.76 -4.10
CA PRO A 154 1.30 -24.59 -4.92
C PRO A 154 2.55 -25.05 -4.17
N VAL A 155 2.91 -26.34 -4.32
CA VAL A 155 4.02 -26.98 -3.59
C VAL A 155 5.36 -26.25 -3.77
N TRP A 156 5.60 -25.66 -4.94
CA TRP A 156 6.83 -24.93 -5.24
C TRP A 156 7.05 -23.71 -4.32
N LEU A 157 6.00 -23.11 -3.76
CA LEU A 157 6.13 -21.99 -2.82
C LEU A 157 6.85 -22.44 -1.54
N ALA A 158 6.56 -23.65 -1.08
CA ALA A 158 7.20 -24.23 0.09
C ALA A 158 8.64 -24.69 -0.20
N GLU A 159 8.91 -25.16 -1.42
CA GLU A 159 10.24 -25.62 -1.84
C GLU A 159 11.21 -24.47 -2.14
N HIS A 160 10.69 -23.37 -2.68
CA HIS A 160 11.49 -22.22 -3.12
C HIS A 160 10.96 -20.88 -2.59
N PRO A 161 10.95 -20.67 -1.26
CA PRO A 161 10.37 -19.48 -0.65
C PRO A 161 11.09 -18.19 -1.10
N HIS A 162 12.40 -18.24 -1.35
CA HIS A 162 13.17 -17.10 -1.85
C HIS A 162 12.73 -16.66 -3.27
N LEU A 163 12.45 -17.60 -4.18
CA LEU A 163 11.95 -17.30 -5.51
C LEU A 163 10.51 -16.77 -5.46
N HIS A 164 9.72 -17.32 -4.54
CA HIS A 164 8.37 -16.84 -4.28
C HIS A 164 8.37 -15.39 -3.79
N GLY A 165 9.17 -15.06 -2.78
CA GLY A 165 9.32 -13.70 -2.27
C GLY A 165 9.82 -12.72 -3.34
N LEU A 166 10.78 -13.14 -4.18
CA LEU A 166 11.24 -12.33 -5.32
C LEU A 166 10.11 -12.09 -6.33
N ALA A 167 9.39 -13.13 -6.72
CA ALA A 167 8.26 -13.02 -7.64
C ALA A 167 7.15 -12.14 -7.05
N TRP A 168 6.82 -12.30 -5.77
CA TRP A 168 5.84 -11.50 -5.05
C TRP A 168 6.18 -10.01 -5.09
N SER A 169 7.44 -9.65 -4.79
CA SER A 169 7.89 -8.25 -4.79
C SER A 169 7.93 -7.67 -6.20
N LEU A 170 8.46 -8.40 -7.19
CA LEU A 170 8.55 -7.93 -8.58
C LEU A 170 7.17 -7.78 -9.24
N VAL A 171 6.27 -8.75 -9.04
CA VAL A 171 4.89 -8.68 -9.55
C VAL A 171 4.15 -7.54 -8.87
N GLY A 172 4.32 -7.37 -7.55
CA GLY A 172 3.77 -6.23 -6.82
C GLY A 172 4.23 -4.91 -7.43
N ALA A 173 5.54 -4.73 -7.64
CA ALA A 173 6.10 -3.52 -8.24
C ALA A 173 5.59 -3.28 -9.67
N GLY A 174 5.53 -4.33 -10.49
CA GLY A 174 5.03 -4.25 -11.85
C GLY A 174 3.54 -3.88 -11.92
N VAL A 175 2.70 -4.47 -11.07
CA VAL A 175 1.27 -4.15 -11.00
C VAL A 175 1.05 -2.75 -10.47
N GLY A 176 1.75 -2.34 -9.42
CA GLY A 176 1.68 -0.98 -8.88
C GLY A 176 2.05 0.06 -9.94
N ALA A 177 3.21 -0.08 -10.58
CA ALA A 177 3.63 0.81 -11.66
C ALA A 177 2.66 0.79 -12.85
N GLY A 178 2.27 -0.41 -13.30
CA GLY A 178 1.43 -0.62 -14.48
C GLY A 178 0.03 -0.03 -14.31
N LEU A 179 -0.63 -0.29 -13.18
CA LEU A 179 -1.96 0.25 -12.87
C LEU A 179 -1.95 1.78 -12.86
N THR A 180 -0.98 2.35 -12.14
CA THR A 180 -0.86 3.79 -11.98
C THR A 180 -0.48 4.49 -13.29
N GLN A 181 0.42 3.90 -14.09
CA GLN A 181 0.77 4.39 -15.42
C GLN A 181 -0.40 4.30 -16.41
N LEU A 182 -1.21 3.25 -16.33
CA LEU A 182 -2.38 3.07 -17.19
C LEU A 182 -3.43 4.17 -16.91
N VAL A 183 -3.78 4.39 -15.64
CA VAL A 183 -4.73 5.44 -15.24
C VAL A 183 -4.20 6.82 -15.63
N LYS A 184 -2.92 7.09 -15.37
CA LYS A 184 -2.25 8.33 -15.80
C LYS A 184 -2.39 8.55 -17.31
N SER A 185 -2.07 7.54 -18.11
CA SER A 185 -2.11 7.64 -19.58
C SER A 185 -3.52 7.91 -20.11
N VAL A 186 -4.55 7.31 -19.51
CA VAL A 186 -5.95 7.58 -19.86
C VAL A 186 -6.35 9.00 -19.47
N ALA A 187 -6.01 9.43 -18.25
CA ALA A 187 -6.31 10.78 -17.78
C ALA A 187 -5.64 11.85 -18.65
N GLU A 188 -4.37 11.68 -19.01
CA GLU A 188 -3.61 12.60 -19.87
C GLU A 188 -4.21 12.72 -21.27
N ARG A 189 -4.64 11.60 -21.87
CA ARG A 189 -5.30 11.61 -23.19
C ARG A 189 -6.63 12.35 -23.15
N VAL A 190 -7.41 12.21 -22.09
CA VAL A 190 -8.72 12.87 -21.95
C VAL A 190 -8.55 14.37 -21.66
N LEU A 191 -7.63 14.73 -20.75
CA LEU A 191 -7.36 16.12 -20.36
C LEU A 191 -6.59 16.91 -21.44
N GLY A 192 -5.74 16.25 -22.23
CA GLY A 192 -4.82 16.90 -23.17
C GLY A 192 -3.63 17.59 -22.49
N GLN A 193 -3.35 17.27 -21.23
CA GLN A 193 -2.25 17.82 -20.44
C GLN A 193 -1.75 16.77 -19.42
N PRO A 194 -0.53 16.92 -18.87
CA PRO A 194 -0.01 16.04 -17.83
C PRO A 194 -1.00 15.98 -16.64
N ALA A 195 -1.44 14.77 -16.29
CA ALA A 195 -2.48 14.54 -15.29
C ALA A 195 -1.90 14.11 -13.94
N MET A 196 -0.75 13.42 -13.94
CA MET A 196 -0.16 12.85 -12.73
C MET A 196 1.38 12.78 -12.85
N GLY A 197 2.08 12.92 -11.72
CA GLY A 197 3.54 12.89 -11.67
C GLY A 197 4.10 11.52 -12.09
N SER A 198 5.29 11.48 -12.69
CA SER A 198 6.03 10.22 -12.85
C SER A 198 6.43 9.62 -11.49
N GLY A 199 6.64 10.48 -10.48
CA GLY A 199 6.93 10.05 -9.11
C GLY A 199 5.85 9.15 -8.50
N ASP A 200 4.57 9.40 -8.81
CA ASP A 200 3.45 8.59 -8.29
C ASP A 200 3.48 7.15 -8.83
N VAL A 201 3.94 6.96 -10.08
CA VAL A 201 4.12 5.63 -10.70
C VAL A 201 5.23 4.86 -9.97
N THR A 202 6.37 5.52 -9.74
CA THR A 202 7.51 4.91 -9.02
C THR A 202 7.18 4.67 -7.55
N LEU A 203 6.39 5.55 -6.92
CA LEU A 203 5.86 5.36 -5.56
C LEU A 203 5.02 4.08 -5.50
N MET A 204 4.10 3.89 -6.43
CA MET A 204 3.27 2.70 -6.48
C MET A 204 4.06 1.43 -6.84
N ALA A 205 5.15 1.55 -7.60
CA ALA A 205 6.10 0.46 -7.78
C ALA A 205 6.77 0.05 -6.45
N MET A 206 7.20 1.02 -5.64
CA MET A 206 7.77 0.75 -4.32
C MET A 206 6.72 0.15 -3.36
N VAL A 207 5.50 0.70 -3.32
CA VAL A 207 4.37 0.15 -2.54
C VAL A 207 4.11 -1.31 -2.93
N GLY A 208 4.06 -1.56 -4.24
CA GLY A 208 3.98 -2.89 -4.83
C GLY A 208 5.06 -3.85 -4.34
N ALA A 209 6.31 -3.40 -4.34
CA ALA A 209 7.44 -4.21 -3.90
C ALA A 209 7.36 -4.63 -2.42
N PHE A 210 6.76 -3.79 -1.56
CA PHE A 210 6.61 -4.04 -0.13
C PHE A 210 5.33 -4.79 0.25
N LEU A 211 4.26 -4.68 -0.53
CA LEU A 211 2.96 -5.27 -0.15
C LEU A 211 2.56 -6.46 -1.03
N GLY A 212 3.12 -6.58 -2.22
CA GLY A 212 2.59 -7.45 -3.28
C GLY A 212 1.45 -6.77 -4.04
N TRP A 213 0.90 -7.48 -5.02
CA TRP A 213 -0.01 -6.85 -5.98
C TRP A 213 -1.45 -6.65 -5.46
N GLN A 214 -2.02 -7.59 -4.71
CA GLN A 214 -3.41 -7.46 -4.20
C GLN A 214 -3.59 -6.27 -3.25
N PRO A 215 -2.76 -6.11 -2.21
CA PRO A 215 -2.91 -4.99 -1.29
C PRO A 215 -2.57 -3.66 -1.98
N THR A 216 -1.71 -3.67 -2.99
CA THR A 216 -1.36 -2.49 -3.79
C THR A 216 -2.53 -2.00 -4.64
N VAL A 217 -3.27 -2.92 -5.28
CA VAL A 217 -4.51 -2.57 -6.00
C VAL A 217 -5.53 -1.96 -5.03
N ILE A 218 -5.71 -2.55 -3.85
CA ILE A 218 -6.61 -2.03 -2.81
C ILE A 218 -6.17 -0.63 -2.36
N ALA A 219 -4.88 -0.44 -2.06
CA ALA A 219 -4.33 0.85 -1.65
C ALA A 219 -4.56 1.93 -2.70
N PHE A 220 -4.37 1.60 -3.99
CA PHE A 220 -4.63 2.50 -5.11
C PHE A 220 -6.09 2.97 -5.14
N PHE A 221 -7.05 2.08 -4.93
CA PHE A 221 -8.47 2.43 -4.91
C PHE A 221 -8.90 3.22 -3.66
N PHE A 222 -8.23 3.04 -2.53
CA PHE A 222 -8.47 3.88 -1.35
C PHE A 222 -7.91 5.29 -1.51
N ALA A 223 -6.86 5.50 -2.32
CA ALA A 223 -6.23 6.81 -2.45
C ALA A 223 -7.18 7.93 -2.91
N PRO A 224 -8.02 7.77 -3.96
CA PRO A 224 -9.04 8.77 -4.31
C PRO A 224 -10.06 9.05 -3.19
N LEU A 225 -10.47 8.02 -2.44
CA LEU A 225 -11.42 8.18 -1.32
C LEU A 225 -10.79 9.00 -0.18
N LEU A 226 -9.53 8.75 0.11
CA LEU A 226 -8.74 9.53 1.06
C LEU A 226 -8.46 10.95 0.54
N ALA A 227 -8.22 11.11 -0.75
CA ALA A 227 -8.07 12.44 -1.37
C ALA A 227 -9.35 13.27 -1.27
N LEU A 228 -10.52 12.66 -1.45
CA LEU A 228 -11.80 13.35 -1.31
C LEU A 228 -12.07 13.80 0.13
N THR A 229 -11.74 12.96 1.11
CA THR A 229 -12.03 13.20 2.53
C THR A 229 -10.98 14.07 3.21
N LEU A 230 -9.69 13.80 2.95
CA LEU A 230 -8.55 14.48 3.58
C LEU A 230 -7.96 15.59 2.70
N GLY A 231 -8.38 15.72 1.44
CA GLY A 231 -7.94 16.76 0.52
C GLY A 231 -8.02 18.19 1.06
N PRO A 232 -9.14 18.60 1.70
CA PRO A 232 -9.25 19.93 2.30
C PRO A 232 -8.22 20.17 3.41
N LEU A 233 -7.88 19.13 4.19
CA LEU A 233 -6.86 19.21 5.23
C LEU A 233 -5.46 19.28 4.62
N ALA A 234 -5.17 18.42 3.65
CA ALA A 234 -3.90 18.41 2.92
C ALA A 234 -3.62 19.77 2.26
N ARG A 235 -4.64 20.43 1.69
CA ARG A 235 -4.54 21.77 1.10
C ARG A 235 -4.23 22.87 2.13
N ARG A 236 -4.62 22.71 3.39
CA ARG A 236 -4.27 23.66 4.47
C ARG A 236 -2.84 23.47 4.96
N ILE A 237 -2.32 22.26 4.86
CA ILE A 237 -0.96 21.90 5.31
C ILE A 237 0.07 22.20 4.21
N SER A 238 -0.26 21.91 2.96
CA SER A 238 0.60 22.21 1.82
C SER A 238 0.67 23.72 1.61
N ARG A 239 1.87 24.21 1.30
CA ARG A 239 2.10 25.62 0.95
C ARG A 239 1.85 25.91 -0.53
N GLU A 240 1.60 24.86 -1.31
CA GLU A 240 1.49 24.92 -2.75
C GLU A 240 0.05 25.05 -3.22
N ARG A 241 -0.14 25.67 -4.38
CA ARG A 241 -1.49 25.89 -4.96
C ARG A 241 -2.12 24.61 -5.49
N ALA A 242 -1.31 23.64 -5.89
CA ALA A 242 -1.74 22.33 -6.34
C ALA A 242 -1.73 21.34 -5.18
N VAL A 243 -2.72 20.44 -5.14
CA VAL A 243 -2.77 19.38 -4.13
C VAL A 243 -1.98 18.18 -4.65
N PRO A 244 -0.91 17.75 -3.95
CA PRO A 244 -0.14 16.57 -4.34
C PRO A 244 -0.95 15.29 -4.17
N TYR A 245 -0.77 14.34 -5.08
CA TYR A 245 -1.49 13.05 -5.04
C TYR A 245 -0.74 11.98 -4.23
N GLY A 246 0.60 12.06 -4.17
CA GLY A 246 1.46 11.11 -3.46
C GLY A 246 1.10 10.86 -2.00
N PRO A 247 0.73 11.87 -1.18
CA PRO A 247 0.29 11.66 0.20
C PRO A 247 -0.94 10.77 0.31
N PHE A 248 -1.86 10.81 -0.66
CA PHE A 248 -3.06 9.98 -0.62
C PHE A 248 -2.77 8.54 -1.05
N LEU A 249 -1.84 8.33 -2.00
CA LEU A 249 -1.32 7.01 -2.32
C LEU A 249 -0.58 6.39 -1.11
N ALA A 250 0.27 7.18 -0.47
CA ALA A 250 0.96 6.77 0.75
C ALA A 250 -0.03 6.48 1.90
N ALA A 251 -1.04 7.33 2.10
CA ALA A 251 -2.08 7.11 3.10
C ALA A 251 -2.92 5.86 2.80
N GLY A 252 -3.22 5.57 1.52
CA GLY A 252 -3.89 4.34 1.11
C GLY A 252 -3.06 3.10 1.45
N ALA A 253 -1.74 3.15 1.21
CA ALA A 253 -0.82 2.07 1.58
C ALA A 253 -0.72 1.91 3.11
N ILE A 254 -0.67 3.00 3.87
CA ILE A 254 -0.69 2.97 5.35
C ILE A 254 -2.01 2.37 5.85
N LEU A 255 -3.15 2.77 5.28
CA LEU A 255 -4.44 2.21 5.65
C LEU A 255 -4.45 0.69 5.45
N VAL A 256 -3.97 0.20 4.30
CA VAL A 256 -3.86 -1.23 4.01
C VAL A 256 -2.90 -1.93 4.98
N LEU A 257 -1.75 -1.33 5.30
CA LEU A 257 -0.81 -1.89 6.28
C LEU A 257 -1.45 -2.13 7.64
N PHE A 258 -2.22 -1.17 8.13
CA PHE A 258 -2.88 -1.27 9.42
C PHE A 258 -4.10 -2.17 9.34
N ALA A 259 -4.86 -2.14 8.24
CA ALA A 259 -6.18 -2.74 8.16
C ALA A 259 -6.29 -4.03 7.34
N TRP A 260 -5.15 -4.60 6.91
CA TRP A 260 -5.10 -5.72 5.96
C TRP A 260 -6.05 -6.86 6.30
N ARG A 261 -5.98 -7.40 7.52
CA ARG A 261 -6.82 -8.53 7.95
C ARG A 261 -8.31 -8.22 7.80
N TRP A 262 -8.75 -7.04 8.25
CA TRP A 262 -10.18 -6.69 8.18
C TRP A 262 -10.65 -6.42 6.76
N ILE A 263 -9.80 -5.81 5.93
CA ILE A 263 -10.11 -5.62 4.50
C ILE A 263 -10.17 -6.98 3.80
N TRP A 264 -9.16 -7.82 4.00
CA TRP A 264 -9.06 -9.10 3.30
C TRP A 264 -10.16 -10.10 3.71
N MET A 265 -10.52 -10.13 4.99
CA MET A 265 -11.57 -10.99 5.54
C MET A 265 -12.98 -10.41 5.42
N PHE A 266 -13.15 -9.26 4.76
CA PHE A 266 -14.45 -8.65 4.61
C PHE A 266 -15.35 -9.48 3.69
N GLU A 267 -16.49 -9.91 4.23
CA GLU A 267 -17.51 -10.70 3.55
C GLU A 267 -18.90 -10.09 3.81
N ILE A 268 -19.73 -10.05 2.77
CA ILE A 268 -21.14 -9.64 2.86
C ILE A 268 -22.02 -10.77 2.30
N ASP A 269 -22.96 -11.23 3.11
CA ASP A 269 -24.05 -12.11 2.68
C ASP A 269 -25.13 -11.28 1.97
N ILE A 270 -25.35 -11.53 0.68
CA ILE A 270 -26.32 -10.82 -0.16
C ILE A 270 -27.68 -11.57 -0.18
N SER A 271 -27.74 -12.80 0.32
CA SER A 271 -28.99 -13.57 0.36
C SER A 271 -29.86 -13.20 1.57
N LEU A 272 -31.06 -12.69 1.29
CA LEU A 272 -32.09 -12.41 2.30
C LEU A 272 -32.73 -13.68 2.89
N ASN A 273 -32.50 -14.86 2.29
CA ASN A 273 -33.16 -16.14 2.63
C ASN A 273 -32.18 -17.34 2.65
N ALA A 274 -30.88 -17.13 2.87
CA ALA A 274 -29.93 -18.24 2.91
C ALA A 274 -30.25 -19.17 4.09
N GLN A 275 -30.56 -20.43 3.79
CA GLN A 275 -30.62 -21.47 4.80
C GLN A 275 -29.20 -21.74 5.32
N PRO A 276 -29.01 -21.93 6.65
CA PRO A 276 -27.70 -22.23 7.20
C PRO A 276 -27.20 -23.58 6.64
N GLY A 277 -26.19 -23.55 5.77
CA GLY A 277 -25.54 -24.74 5.21
C GLY A 277 -25.47 -24.81 3.68
N GLU A 278 -26.15 -23.93 2.95
CA GLU A 278 -26.09 -23.86 1.49
C GLU A 278 -24.97 -22.88 1.06
N GLU A 279 -23.77 -23.39 0.79
CA GLU A 279 -22.60 -22.61 0.32
C GLU A 279 -22.76 -22.20 -1.14
N ASP A 280 -23.79 -21.41 -1.45
CA ASP A 280 -24.01 -20.98 -2.83
C ASP A 280 -23.12 -19.78 -3.17
N ARG A 281 -22.23 -19.97 -4.15
CA ARG A 281 -21.19 -19.00 -4.58
C ARG A 281 -21.76 -17.66 -5.01
N LEU A 282 -23.04 -17.65 -5.41
CA LEU A 282 -23.78 -16.47 -5.85
C LEU A 282 -24.28 -15.57 -4.71
N THR A 283 -24.24 -16.05 -3.46
CA THR A 283 -24.88 -15.38 -2.32
C THR A 283 -23.93 -14.64 -1.40
N ARG A 284 -22.61 -14.84 -1.53
CA ARG A 284 -21.58 -14.22 -0.67
C ARG A 284 -20.58 -13.42 -1.48
N PHE A 285 -20.48 -12.12 -1.20
CA PHE A 285 -19.44 -11.26 -1.70
C PHE A 285 -18.25 -11.27 -0.73
N ALA A 286 -17.05 -11.58 -1.21
CA ALA A 286 -15.83 -11.58 -0.42
C ALA A 286 -14.72 -10.86 -1.19
N ILE A 287 -13.93 -10.01 -0.51
CA ILE A 287 -12.87 -9.24 -1.17
C ILE A 287 -11.83 -10.16 -1.82
N ARG A 288 -11.47 -11.28 -1.17
CA ARG A 288 -10.53 -12.26 -1.73
C ARG A 288 -10.96 -12.84 -3.10
N ARG A 289 -12.27 -13.01 -3.32
CA ARG A 289 -12.80 -13.58 -4.57
C ARG A 289 -12.60 -12.64 -5.76
N LEU A 290 -12.57 -11.32 -5.51
CA LEU A 290 -12.24 -10.34 -6.56
C LEU A 290 -10.88 -10.65 -7.20
N PHE A 291 -9.91 -11.14 -6.42
CA PHE A 291 -8.55 -11.42 -6.90
C PHE A 291 -8.39 -12.80 -7.55
N GLY A 292 -9.39 -13.68 -7.42
CA GLY A 292 -9.43 -14.97 -8.12
C GLY A 292 -10.18 -14.92 -9.45
N ASP A 293 -11.01 -13.90 -9.68
CA ASP A 293 -11.85 -13.77 -10.88
C ASP A 293 -11.34 -12.64 -11.80
N GLY A 294 -10.75 -13.03 -12.93
CA GLY A 294 -10.23 -12.10 -13.92
C GLY A 294 -11.30 -11.18 -14.53
N LEU A 295 -12.56 -11.63 -14.63
CA LEU A 295 -13.65 -10.80 -15.15
C LEU A 295 -14.03 -9.69 -14.17
N LEU A 296 -14.04 -9.99 -12.87
CA LEU A 296 -14.28 -8.98 -11.83
C LEU A 296 -13.14 -7.97 -11.76
N LEU A 297 -11.88 -8.41 -11.89
CA LEU A 297 -10.73 -7.50 -11.99
C LEU A 297 -10.82 -6.60 -13.22
N LEU A 298 -11.17 -7.16 -14.39
CA LEU A 298 -11.37 -6.37 -15.61
C LEU A 298 -12.55 -5.39 -15.46
N GLY A 299 -13.62 -5.80 -14.79
CA GLY A 299 -14.77 -4.94 -14.48
C GLY A 299 -14.37 -3.77 -13.58
N LEU A 300 -13.63 -4.04 -12.48
CA LEU A 300 -13.10 -3.01 -11.58
C LEU A 300 -12.17 -2.04 -12.32
N LEU A 301 -11.24 -2.56 -13.13
CA LEU A 301 -10.34 -1.74 -13.93
C LEU A 301 -11.11 -0.88 -14.93
N SER A 302 -12.11 -1.45 -15.61
CA SER A 302 -12.94 -0.74 -16.58
C SER A 302 -13.76 0.36 -15.90
N ALA A 303 -14.35 0.09 -14.73
CA ALA A 303 -15.06 1.09 -13.94
C ALA A 303 -14.13 2.21 -13.46
N ALA A 304 -12.91 1.88 -13.04
CA ALA A 304 -11.90 2.85 -12.63
C ALA A 304 -11.49 3.79 -13.78
N LEU A 305 -11.16 3.21 -14.93
CA LEU A 305 -10.76 3.95 -16.13
C LEU A 305 -11.92 4.76 -16.69
N GLY A 306 -13.12 4.17 -16.76
CA GLY A 306 -14.33 4.85 -17.20
C GLY A 306 -14.70 6.02 -16.29
N GLY A 307 -14.64 5.82 -14.97
CA GLY A 307 -14.89 6.85 -13.97
C GLY A 307 -13.87 7.99 -14.05
N THR A 308 -12.58 7.66 -14.20
CA THR A 308 -11.52 8.66 -14.38
C THR A 308 -11.72 9.43 -15.69
N ALA A 309 -11.97 8.75 -16.80
CA ALA A 309 -12.21 9.39 -18.08
C ALA A 309 -13.46 10.29 -18.05
N LEU A 310 -14.54 9.86 -17.42
CA LEU A 310 -15.76 10.64 -17.24
C LEU A 310 -15.48 11.90 -16.41
N LEU A 311 -14.85 11.75 -15.24
CA LEU A 311 -14.53 12.88 -14.36
C LEU A 311 -13.62 13.90 -15.07
N MET A 312 -12.59 13.42 -15.77
CA MET A 312 -11.67 14.26 -16.52
C MET A 312 -12.35 14.93 -17.71
N GLY A 313 -13.28 14.25 -18.37
CA GLY A 313 -14.12 14.83 -19.42
C GLY A 313 -15.02 15.94 -18.90
N ILE A 314 -15.66 15.74 -17.74
CA ILE A 314 -16.47 16.75 -17.06
C ILE A 314 -15.60 17.96 -16.69
N LEU A 315 -14.41 17.74 -16.13
CA LEU A 315 -13.48 18.83 -15.78
C LEU A 315 -13.02 19.61 -17.01
N ARG A 316 -12.70 18.92 -18.10
CA ARG A 316 -12.34 19.56 -19.37
C ARG A 316 -13.49 20.38 -19.94
N TRP A 317 -14.71 19.87 -19.85
CA TRP A 317 -15.91 20.59 -20.26
C TRP A 317 -16.16 21.82 -19.38
N PHE A 318 -16.09 21.69 -18.05
CA PHE A 318 -16.29 22.81 -17.13
C PHE A 318 -15.29 23.95 -17.37
N ARG A 319 -14.00 23.61 -17.57
CA ARG A 319 -12.97 24.60 -17.95
C ARG A 319 -13.23 25.28 -19.29
N SER A 320 -13.92 24.62 -20.21
CA SER A 320 -14.30 25.23 -21.49
C SER A 320 -15.49 26.19 -21.37
N VAL A 321 -16.29 26.06 -20.29
CA VAL A 321 -17.47 26.89 -20.00
C VAL A 321 -17.13 28.10 -19.11
N GLU A 322 -16.04 28.05 -18.34
CA GLU A 322 -15.44 29.22 -17.67
C GLU A 322 -14.86 30.20 -18.72
N ILE A 323 -15.76 30.89 -19.41
CA ILE A 323 -15.51 32.01 -20.30
C ILE A 323 -15.00 33.17 -19.44
N LYS A 324 -13.83 33.71 -19.85
CA LYS A 324 -13.15 34.91 -19.36
C LYS A 324 -14.11 35.94 -18.74
N LEU A 325 -13.95 36.20 -17.44
CA LEU A 325 -14.49 37.40 -16.83
C LEU A 325 -13.84 38.61 -17.53
N PRO A 326 -14.62 39.57 -18.06
CA PRO A 326 -14.05 40.81 -18.57
C PRO A 326 -13.36 41.56 -17.43
N ASP A 327 -12.15 42.05 -17.73
CA ASP A 327 -11.29 42.83 -16.82
C ASP A 327 -11.99 44.09 -16.27
#